data_AF-A0A916CK91-F1
#
_entry.id   AF-A0A916CK91-F1
#
_cell.length_a   1.000
_cell.length_b   1.000
_cell.length_c   1.000
_cell.angle_alpha   90.00
_cell.angle_beta   90.00
_cell.angle_gamma   90.00
#
_symmetry.space_group_name_H-M   'P 1'
#
loop_
_entity.id
_entity.type
_entity.pdbx_description
1 polymer ?
#
loop_
_entity_poly.entity_id
_entity_poly.type
_entity_poly.pdbx_seq_one_letter_code
_entity_poly.pdbx_strand_id
1 'polypeptide(L)'
;MNRKTLIAAATALIALAGAGSAFAIEATQDFPAADVTSTQSRDDVKRERDAAQRDGSLGHGEASPAPDAHSTLTRTQVLAELREANRLNLVLSNEAGQRIASAAERDAIRSAGLNAIQSSVAAAAR
;
A
#
# COMPACT_ATOMS: atom_id res chain seq x y z
N MET A 1 -21.85 -14.00 -56.71
CA MET A 1 -21.94 -14.06 -55.24
C MET A 1 -23.42 -14.06 -54.85
N ASN A 2 -23.89 -15.07 -54.12
CA ASN A 2 -25.33 -15.26 -53.90
C ASN A 2 -25.84 -14.33 -52.79
N ARG A 3 -27.08 -13.81 -52.87
CA ARG A 3 -27.62 -12.84 -51.88
C ARG A 3 -27.47 -13.30 -50.42
N LYS A 4 -27.49 -14.62 -50.19
CA LYS A 4 -27.27 -15.26 -48.89
C LYS A 4 -25.84 -15.04 -48.33
N THR A 5 -24.81 -15.08 -49.19
CA THR A 5 -23.42 -14.80 -48.75
C THR A 5 -23.18 -13.32 -48.48
N LEU A 6 -23.93 -12.44 -49.14
CA LEU A 6 -23.85 -10.99 -48.94
C LEU A 6 -24.50 -10.57 -47.62
N ILE A 7 -25.65 -11.17 -47.28
CA ILE A 7 -26.33 -10.94 -46.01
C ILE A 7 -25.47 -11.47 -44.85
N ALA A 8 -24.93 -12.69 -44.94
CA ALA A 8 -24.10 -13.27 -43.89
C ALA A 8 -22.81 -12.46 -43.63
N ALA A 9 -22.19 -11.92 -44.69
CA ALA A 9 -21.03 -11.04 -44.55
C ALA A 9 -21.39 -9.69 -43.88
N ALA A 10 -22.56 -9.13 -44.21
CA ALA A 10 -23.04 -7.90 -43.59
C ALA A 10 -23.35 -8.07 -42.10
N THR A 11 -24.00 -9.18 -41.70
CA THR A 11 -24.28 -9.44 -40.28
C THR A 11 -23.01 -9.71 -39.47
N ALA A 12 -22.01 -10.39 -40.05
CA ALA A 12 -20.73 -10.64 -39.40
C ALA A 12 -19.92 -9.34 -39.17
N LEU A 13 -19.96 -8.40 -40.12
CA LEU A 13 -19.33 -7.08 -39.99
C LEU A 13 -19.98 -6.23 -38.91
N ILE A 14 -21.31 -6.26 -38.80
CA ILE A 14 -22.06 -5.52 -37.77
C ILE A 14 -21.82 -6.10 -36.37
N ALA A 15 -21.75 -7.43 -36.25
CA ALA A 15 -21.47 -8.09 -34.97
C ALA A 15 -20.03 -7.87 -34.48
N LEU A 16 -19.05 -7.75 -35.39
CA LEU A 16 -17.65 -7.53 -35.03
C LEU A 16 -17.36 -6.06 -34.65
N ALA A 17 -18.16 -5.11 -35.13
CA ALA A 17 -18.03 -3.70 -34.78
C ALA A 17 -18.60 -3.33 -33.39
N GLY A 18 -19.43 -4.20 -32.78
CA GLY A 18 -20.09 -3.94 -31.50
C GLY A 18 -19.30 -4.28 -30.24
N ALA A 19 -18.13 -4.93 -30.35
CA ALA A 19 -17.41 -5.51 -29.22
C ALA A 19 -16.13 -4.74 -28.80
N GLY A 20 -16.01 -3.46 -29.15
CA GLY A 20 -14.74 -2.72 -29.05
C GLY A 20 -14.64 -1.59 -28.02
N SER A 21 -15.71 -1.19 -27.35
CA SER A 21 -15.69 -0.02 -26.44
C SER A 21 -16.09 -0.40 -25.01
N ALA A 22 -15.22 -1.17 -24.36
CA ALA A 22 -15.13 -1.20 -22.91
C ALA A 22 -13.70 -0.81 -22.56
N PHE A 23 -13.50 -0.09 -21.45
CA PHE A 23 -12.24 0.47 -20.93
C PHE A 23 -11.87 1.89 -21.40
N ALA A 24 -12.51 2.88 -20.76
CA ALA A 24 -11.86 3.96 -20.01
C ALA A 24 -12.93 4.94 -19.52
N ILE A 25 -13.75 4.54 -18.53
CA ILE A 25 -14.48 5.54 -17.73
C ILE A 25 -13.47 6.01 -16.68
N GLU A 26 -12.63 6.95 -17.09
CA GLU A 26 -11.88 7.77 -16.15
C GLU A 26 -12.93 8.56 -15.36
N ALA A 27 -12.85 8.51 -14.03
CA ALA A 27 -13.66 9.39 -13.19
C ALA A 27 -13.26 10.83 -13.54
N THR A 28 -14.05 11.50 -14.38
CA THR A 28 -13.91 12.94 -14.59
C THR A 28 -14.14 13.58 -13.24
N GLN A 29 -13.05 13.93 -12.58
CA GLN A 29 -13.10 14.78 -11.41
C GLN A 29 -13.67 16.11 -11.90
N ASP A 30 -14.86 16.47 -11.40
CA ASP A 30 -15.54 17.74 -11.71
C ASP A 30 -14.86 18.89 -10.94
N PHE A 31 -13.55 19.06 -11.18
CA PHE A 31 -12.85 20.26 -10.79
C PHE A 31 -12.99 21.25 -11.95
N PRO A 32 -13.38 22.51 -11.68
CA PRO A 32 -13.26 23.53 -12.70
C PRO A 32 -11.81 23.52 -13.18
N ALA A 33 -11.61 23.41 -14.49
CA ALA A 33 -10.28 23.55 -15.07
C ALA A 33 -9.74 24.89 -14.58
N ALA A 34 -8.63 24.87 -13.85
CA ALA A 34 -7.99 26.10 -13.45
C ALA A 34 -7.55 26.82 -14.72
N ASP A 35 -8.13 27.99 -15.00
CA ASP A 35 -7.70 28.90 -16.08
C ASP A 35 -6.34 29.56 -15.77
N VAL A 36 -5.45 28.85 -15.07
CA VAL A 36 -4.16 29.37 -14.64
C VAL A 36 -3.10 28.84 -15.61
N THR A 37 -2.86 29.61 -16.67
CA THR A 37 -1.68 29.42 -17.51
C THR A 37 -0.52 30.20 -16.89
N SER A 38 0.53 29.50 -16.47
CA SER A 38 1.74 30.17 -16.00
C SER A 38 2.35 31.02 -17.11
N THR A 39 2.75 32.25 -16.78
CA THR A 39 3.48 33.14 -17.69
C THR A 39 4.99 32.85 -17.70
N GLN A 40 5.47 31.98 -16.81
CA GLN A 40 6.89 31.63 -16.72
C GLN A 40 7.28 30.57 -17.76
N SER A 41 8.51 30.70 -18.28
CA SER A 41 9.08 29.63 -19.10
C SER A 41 9.45 28.43 -18.24
N ARG A 42 9.52 27.23 -18.85
CA ARG A 42 9.96 26.01 -18.15
C ARG A 42 11.38 26.13 -17.59
N ASP A 43 12.24 26.91 -18.24
CA ASP A 43 13.62 27.06 -17.82
C ASP A 43 13.75 28.00 -16.61
N ASP A 44 12.88 29.01 -16.53
CA ASP A 44 12.76 29.88 -15.35
C ASP A 44 12.29 29.09 -14.12
N VAL A 45 11.24 28.28 -14.29
CA VAL A 45 10.71 27.42 -13.23
C VAL A 45 11.77 26.45 -12.70
N LYS A 46 12.55 25.81 -13.60
CA LYS A 46 13.62 24.89 -13.19
C LYS A 46 14.69 25.61 -12.38
N ARG A 47 15.11 26.79 -12.84
CA ARG A 47 16.12 27.61 -12.18
C ARG A 47 15.67 28.09 -10.81
N GLU A 48 14.42 28.52 -10.68
CA GLU A 48 13.81 28.91 -9.40
C GLU A 48 13.78 27.73 -8.43
N ARG A 49 13.33 26.56 -8.90
CA ARG A 49 13.34 25.31 -8.13
C ARG A 49 14.76 24.91 -7.69
N ASP A 50 15.75 25.01 -8.57
CA ASP A 50 17.14 24.66 -8.26
C ASP A 50 17.79 25.67 -7.28
N ALA A 51 17.38 26.94 -7.32
CA ALA A 51 17.78 27.92 -6.33
C ALA A 51 17.17 27.60 -4.96
N ALA A 52 15.85 27.37 -4.91
CA ALA A 52 15.12 27.02 -3.69
C ALA A 52 15.61 25.70 -3.07
N GLN A 53 16.06 24.74 -3.90
CA GLN A 53 16.66 23.50 -3.42
C GLN A 53 18.04 23.72 -2.79
N ARG A 54 18.83 24.66 -3.31
CA ARG A 54 20.18 24.96 -2.81
C ARG A 54 20.18 25.81 -1.56
N ASP A 55 19.24 26.75 -1.45
CA ASP A 55 19.08 27.61 -0.27
C ASP A 55 18.24 26.95 0.84
N GLY A 56 17.65 25.78 0.57
CA GLY A 56 16.88 25.00 1.54
C GLY A 56 15.48 25.56 1.83
N SER A 57 14.98 26.50 1.01
CA SER A 57 13.66 27.09 1.15
C SER A 57 12.51 26.21 0.65
N LEU A 58 12.82 25.11 -0.08
CA LEU A 58 11.82 24.09 -0.40
C LEU A 58 11.35 23.39 0.87
N GLY A 59 10.18 23.78 1.37
CA GLY A 59 9.55 23.14 2.51
C GLY A 59 9.24 21.67 2.21
N HIS A 60 9.79 20.76 2.99
CA HIS A 60 9.43 19.33 2.98
C HIS A 60 8.22 19.02 3.90
N GLY A 61 7.41 20.05 4.20
CA GLY A 61 6.48 20.10 5.34
C GLY A 61 5.23 19.23 5.26
N GLU A 62 5.08 18.37 4.25
CA GLU A 62 3.91 17.51 4.10
C GLU A 62 4.12 16.09 4.66
N ALA A 63 5.36 15.67 4.88
CA ALA A 63 5.62 14.43 5.59
C ALA A 63 5.65 14.74 7.10
N SER A 64 4.57 14.40 7.81
CA SER A 64 4.68 14.23 9.27
C SER A 64 5.90 13.34 9.56
N PRO A 65 6.70 13.64 10.59
CA PRO A 65 7.80 12.76 10.97
C PRO A 65 7.25 11.34 11.11
N ALA A 66 7.96 10.37 10.51
CA ALA A 66 7.57 8.97 10.63
C ALA A 66 7.36 8.67 12.12
N PRO A 67 6.25 8.01 12.51
CA PRO A 67 6.02 7.72 13.91
C PRO A 67 7.21 6.93 14.45
N ASP A 68 7.84 7.47 15.50
CA ASP A 68 8.93 6.78 16.18
C ASP A 68 8.37 5.47 16.76
N ALA A 69 8.84 4.34 16.23
CA ALA A 69 8.45 3.03 16.69
C ALA A 69 9.12 2.73 18.04
N HIS A 70 8.57 3.29 19.12
CA HIS A 70 9.00 3.01 20.49
C HIS A 70 8.44 1.66 20.98
N SER A 71 8.88 0.54 20.38
CA SER A 71 8.68 -0.77 21.01
C SER A 71 9.60 -0.88 22.22
N THR A 72 9.04 -1.10 23.41
CA THR A 72 9.81 -1.43 24.62
C THR A 72 10.30 -2.88 24.62
N LEU A 73 9.90 -3.69 23.63
CA LEU A 73 10.23 -5.12 23.54
C LEU A 73 11.52 -5.34 22.75
N THR A 74 12.35 -6.26 23.23
CA THR A 74 13.55 -6.69 22.50
C THR A 74 13.19 -7.48 21.24
N ARG A 75 14.08 -7.51 20.24
CA ARG A 75 13.86 -8.30 19.02
C ARG A 75 13.65 -9.79 19.31
N THR A 76 14.37 -10.33 20.29
CA THR A 76 14.24 -11.73 20.74
C THR A 76 12.85 -12.00 21.30
N GLN A 77 12.35 -11.09 22.13
CA GLN A 77 11.00 -11.18 22.71
C GLN A 77 9.93 -11.14 21.61
N VAL A 78 10.01 -10.16 20.70
CA VAL A 78 9.05 -10.00 19.59
C VAL A 78 8.97 -11.25 18.73
N LEU A 79 10.12 -11.86 18.39
CA LEU A 79 10.14 -13.08 17.59
C LEU A 79 9.54 -14.28 18.33
N ALA A 80 9.72 -14.38 19.64
CA ALA A 80 9.13 -15.45 20.44
C ALA A 80 7.61 -15.29 20.56
N GLU A 81 7.13 -14.07 20.84
CA GLU A 81 5.71 -13.74 20.86
C GLU A 81 5.06 -14.02 19.50
N LEU A 82 5.72 -13.63 18.40
CA LEU A 82 5.24 -13.89 17.04
C LEU A 82 5.16 -15.39 16.72
N ARG A 83 6.13 -16.20 17.15
CA ARG A 83 6.07 -17.66 16.96
C ARG A 83 4.88 -18.27 17.70
N GLU A 84 4.64 -17.84 18.93
CA GLU A 84 3.52 -18.35 19.73
C GLU A 84 2.17 -17.92 19.13
N ALA A 85 2.06 -16.67 18.68
CA ALA A 85 0.87 -16.19 17.97
C ALA A 85 0.60 -16.98 16.67
N ASN A 86 1.66 -17.35 15.94
CA ASN A 86 1.54 -18.22 14.76
C ASN A 86 1.08 -19.63 15.13
N ARG A 87 1.63 -20.22 16.20
CA ARG A 87 1.22 -21.54 16.71
C ARG A 87 -0.28 -21.57 17.06
N LEU A 88 -0.79 -20.45 17.58
CA LEU A 88 -2.19 -20.24 17.90
C LEU A 88 -3.06 -19.83 16.70
N ASN A 89 -2.49 -19.71 15.49
CA ASN A 89 -3.16 -19.25 14.26
C ASN A 89 -3.79 -17.85 14.40
N LEU A 90 -3.17 -16.96 15.19
CA LEU A 90 -3.69 -15.61 15.46
C LEU A 90 -3.10 -14.54 14.53
N VAL A 91 -2.07 -14.87 13.74
CA VAL A 91 -1.36 -13.91 12.86
C VAL A 91 -2.06 -13.74 11.51
N LEU A 92 -2.82 -14.74 11.08
CA LEU A 92 -3.52 -14.71 9.80
C LEU A 92 -4.89 -14.05 9.98
N SER A 93 -5.15 -13.01 9.19
CA SER A 93 -6.49 -12.47 8.97
C SER A 93 -6.99 -12.94 7.60
N ASN A 94 -8.26 -13.31 7.51
CA ASN A 94 -8.93 -13.61 6.25
C ASN A 94 -10.10 -12.63 6.05
N GLU A 95 -10.86 -12.82 4.96
CA GLU A 95 -12.03 -11.99 4.65
C GLU A 95 -13.11 -12.04 5.75
N ALA A 96 -13.09 -13.05 6.63
CA ALA A 96 -13.98 -13.18 7.77
C ALA A 96 -13.54 -12.37 9.01
N GLY A 97 -12.41 -11.64 8.92
CA GLY A 97 -11.97 -10.69 9.93
C GLY A 97 -10.69 -11.09 10.67
N GLN A 98 -10.23 -10.17 11.53
CA GLN A 98 -9.04 -10.35 12.36
C GLN A 98 -9.38 -11.21 13.58
N ARG A 99 -8.60 -12.27 13.82
CA ARG A 99 -8.77 -13.11 15.01
C ARG A 99 -8.23 -12.36 16.23
N ILE A 100 -9.13 -12.03 17.16
CA ILE A 100 -8.76 -11.39 18.43
C ILE A 100 -8.39 -12.48 19.43
N ALA A 101 -7.17 -12.40 19.94
CA ALA A 101 -6.68 -13.30 20.97
C ALA A 101 -7.50 -13.14 22.27
N SER A 102 -7.95 -14.27 22.83
CA SER A 102 -8.51 -14.33 24.18
C SER A 102 -7.49 -13.90 25.24
N ALA A 103 -7.94 -13.70 26.48
CA ALA A 103 -7.03 -13.36 27.59
C ALA A 103 -5.94 -14.43 27.79
N ALA A 104 -6.33 -15.71 27.82
CA ALA A 104 -5.39 -16.82 28.00
C ALA A 104 -4.37 -16.92 26.85
N GLU A 105 -4.79 -16.70 25.61
CA GLU A 105 -3.88 -16.70 24.45
C GLU A 105 -2.90 -15.54 24.50
N ARG A 106 -3.34 -14.34 24.93
CA ARG A 106 -2.45 -13.20 25.12
C ARG A 106 -1.42 -13.45 26.21
N ASP A 107 -1.82 -14.09 27.30
CA ASP A 107 -0.90 -14.44 28.39
C ASP A 107 0.10 -15.52 27.95
N ALA A 108 -0.33 -16.50 27.16
CA ALA A 108 0.56 -17.49 26.56
C ALA A 108 1.60 -16.83 25.64
N ILE A 109 1.17 -15.95 24.74
CA ILE A 109 2.07 -15.17 23.87
C ILE A 109 3.09 -14.38 24.70
N ARG A 110 2.63 -13.60 25.69
CA ARG A 110 3.51 -12.81 26.55
C ARG A 110 4.51 -13.69 27.31
N SER A 111 4.07 -14.83 27.83
CA SER A 111 4.94 -15.77 28.54
C SER A 111 6.06 -16.33 27.65
N ALA A 112 5.77 -16.62 26.38
CA ALA A 112 6.78 -17.06 25.41
C ALA A 112 7.86 -15.98 25.20
N GLY A 113 7.44 -14.71 25.13
CA GLY A 113 8.35 -13.57 25.07
C GLY A 113 9.29 -13.47 26.28
N LEU A 114 8.74 -13.56 27.49
CA LEU A 114 9.51 -13.50 28.74
C LEU A 114 10.49 -14.67 28.88
N ASN A 115 10.05 -15.89 28.53
CA ASN A 115 10.89 -17.09 28.59
C ASN A 115 12.07 -17.01 27.60
N ALA A 116 11.85 -16.41 26.42
CA ALA A 116 12.91 -16.21 25.44
C ALA A 116 13.98 -15.23 25.92
N ILE A 117 13.59 -14.16 26.63
CA ILE A 117 14.53 -13.24 27.27
C ILE A 117 15.36 -13.99 28.30
N GLN A 118 14.73 -14.72 29.23
CA GLN A 118 15.44 -15.47 30.27
C GLN A 118 16.43 -16.47 29.66
N SER A 119 16.04 -17.17 28.61
CA SER A 119 16.90 -18.11 27.90
C SER A 119 18.09 -17.41 27.22
N SER A 120 17.87 -16.23 26.63
CA SER A 120 18.94 -15.44 26.00
C SER A 120 19.95 -14.90 27.03
N VAL A 121 19.48 -14.46 28.20
CA VAL A 121 20.33 -14.00 29.30
C VAL A 121 21.15 -15.16 29.87
N ALA A 122 20.51 -16.31 30.09
CA ALA A 122 21.19 -17.52 30.56
C ALA A 122 22.23 -18.05 29.56
N ALA A 123 22.02 -17.88 28.25
CA ALA A 123 22.98 -18.24 27.23
C ALA A 123 24.18 -17.26 27.17
N ALA A 124 23.95 -15.97 27.41
CA ALA A 124 25.01 -14.95 27.42
C ALA A 124 25.91 -15.01 28.67
N ALA A 125 25.46 -15.67 29.74
CA ALA A 125 26.20 -15.82 31.00
C ALA A 125 27.11 -17.07 31.07
N ARG A 126 27.20 -17.84 29.97
CA ARG A 126 28.07 -19.02 29.84
C ARG A 126 29.25 -18.70 28.93
#